data_AF-A0A392NCC7-F1
#
_entry.id   AF-A0A392NCC7-F1
#
_cell.length_a   1.000
_cell.length_b   1.000
_cell.length_c   1.000
_cell.angle_alpha   90.00
_cell.angle_beta   90.00
_cell.angle_gamma   90.00
#
_symmetry.space_group_name_H-M   'P 1'
#
loop_
_entity.id
_entity.type
_entity.pdbx_description
1 polymer ?
#
loop_
_entity_poly.entity_id
_entity_poly.type
_entity_poly.pdbx_seq_one_letter_code
_entity_poly.pdbx_strand_id
1 'polypeptide(L)'
;MDSPASCVESPAIPAIKQIRRMLHFSTEDLMEQVNDFTVFVEELKDYTWRLTNKESLFLECVLRFQKELAADVPFIHLVEEAEYCHKEVVAAVFNQTWLVKEGMRVQEEILAISFNEEEKIDG
;
A
#
# COMPACT_ATOMS: atom_id res chain seq x y z
N MET A 1 44.25 -28.53 31.54
CA MET A 1 42.83 -28.90 31.42
C MET A 1 42.15 -27.69 30.82
N ASP A 2 42.24 -27.54 29.51
CA ASP A 2 41.61 -26.44 28.80
C ASP A 2 40.15 -26.81 28.61
N SER A 3 39.26 -26.19 29.38
CA SER A 3 37.82 -26.34 29.19
C SER A 3 37.46 -25.82 27.80
N PRO A 4 36.81 -26.61 26.93
CA PRO A 4 36.27 -26.08 25.70
C PRO A 4 35.11 -25.16 26.12
N ALA A 5 35.31 -23.85 25.99
CA ALA A 5 34.21 -22.91 26.03
C ALA A 5 33.22 -23.37 24.95
N SER A 6 32.11 -23.99 25.36
CA SER A 6 31.00 -24.21 24.45
C SER A 6 30.61 -22.82 23.96
N CYS A 7 30.81 -22.59 22.66
CA CYS A 7 30.36 -21.38 22.00
C CYS A 7 28.84 -21.40 22.10
N VAL A 8 28.28 -20.79 23.15
CA VAL A 8 26.84 -20.69 23.34
C VAL A 8 26.34 -19.84 22.18
N GLU A 9 25.60 -20.45 21.26
CA GLU A 9 25.00 -19.75 20.14
C GLU A 9 24.20 -18.55 20.66
N SER A 10 24.34 -17.42 19.98
CA SER A 10 23.67 -16.17 20.37
C SER A 10 22.15 -16.41 20.40
N PRO A 11 21.47 -16.06 21.51
CA PRO A 11 20.02 -16.27 21.63
C PRO A 11 19.23 -15.40 20.65
N ALA A 12 19.86 -14.38 20.05
CA ALA A 12 19.27 -13.53 19.02
C ALA A 12 19.24 -14.17 17.63
N ILE A 13 19.96 -15.29 17.40
CA ILE A 13 20.07 -15.92 16.08
C ILE A 13 18.72 -16.25 15.44
N PRO A 14 17.71 -16.79 16.16
CA PRO A 14 16.39 -17.03 15.59
C PRO A 14 15.74 -15.76 15.04
N ALA A 15 15.67 -14.69 15.84
CA ALA A 15 15.11 -13.40 15.41
C ALA A 15 15.89 -12.82 14.22
N ILE A 16 17.22 -12.84 14.26
CA ILE A 16 18.08 -12.38 13.15
C ILE A 16 17.80 -13.16 11.86
N LYS A 17 17.66 -14.49 11.95
CA LYS A 17 17.34 -15.35 10.80
C LYS A 17 15.97 -15.01 10.21
N GLN A 18 14.95 -14.78 11.05
CA GLN A 18 13.63 -14.40 10.58
C GLN A 18 13.63 -13.01 9.93
N ILE A 19 14.23 -12.01 10.57
CA ILE A 19 14.37 -10.66 10.00
C ILE A 19 15.05 -10.74 8.63
N ARG A 20 16.18 -11.47 8.51
CA ARG A 20 16.86 -11.64 7.21
C ARG A 20 15.99 -12.30 6.16
N ARG A 21 15.21 -13.31 6.53
CA ARG A 21 14.27 -13.98 5.63
C ARG A 21 13.21 -12.99 5.12
N MET A 22 12.64 -12.17 6.00
CA MET A 22 11.64 -11.18 5.61
C MET A 22 12.24 -10.07 4.75
N LEU A 23 13.48 -9.66 5.00
CA LEU A 23 14.20 -8.71 4.15
C LEU A 23 14.51 -9.25 2.74
N HIS A 24 14.26 -10.53 2.47
CA HIS A 24 14.33 -11.12 1.13
C HIS A 24 12.98 -11.12 0.39
N PHE A 25 11.89 -10.68 1.03
CA PHE A 25 10.60 -10.52 0.36
C PHE A 25 10.64 -9.37 -0.65
N SER A 26 9.65 -9.33 -1.54
CA SER A 26 9.36 -8.11 -2.29
C SER A 26 8.98 -6.99 -1.31
N THR A 27 9.07 -5.75 -1.76
CA THR A 27 8.66 -4.61 -0.94
C THR A 27 7.19 -4.74 -0.55
N GLU A 28 6.34 -5.12 -1.51
CA GLU A 28 4.90 -5.29 -1.33
C GLU A 28 4.59 -6.37 -0.28
N ASP A 29 5.18 -7.56 -0.41
CA ASP A 29 4.97 -8.67 0.53
C ASP A 29 5.48 -8.32 1.95
N LEU A 30 6.54 -7.50 2.04
CA LEU A 30 7.07 -7.03 3.31
C LEU A 30 6.16 -5.98 3.96
N MET A 31 5.55 -5.09 3.17
CA MET A 31 4.58 -4.11 3.66
C MET A 31 3.35 -4.81 4.25
N GLU A 32 2.85 -5.87 3.61
CA GLU A 32 1.74 -6.68 4.13
C GLU A 32 2.09 -7.36 5.47
N GLN A 33 3.37 -7.67 5.68
CA GLN A 33 3.88 -8.34 6.87
C GLN A 33 4.59 -7.40 7.85
N VAL A 34 4.34 -6.08 7.79
CA VAL A 34 5.00 -5.07 8.64
C VAL A 34 4.84 -5.34 10.14
N ASN A 35 3.70 -5.89 10.55
CA ASN A 35 3.42 -6.24 11.94
C ASN A 35 4.31 -7.40 12.40
N ASP A 36 4.36 -8.49 11.63
CA ASP A 36 5.22 -9.65 11.94
C ASP A 36 6.70 -9.25 11.95
N PHE A 37 7.11 -8.42 10.97
CA PHE A 37 8.46 -7.88 10.93
C PHE A 37 8.77 -7.12 12.23
N THR A 38 7.87 -6.23 12.66
CA THR A 38 8.00 -5.46 13.90
C THR A 38 8.12 -6.35 15.13
N VAL A 39 7.38 -7.46 15.21
CA VAL A 39 7.51 -8.41 16.33
C VAL A 39 8.94 -8.96 16.42
N PHE A 40 9.53 -9.39 15.30
CA PHE A 40 10.90 -9.91 15.33
C PHE A 40 11.95 -8.83 15.62
N VAL A 41 11.73 -7.58 15.19
CA VAL A 41 12.63 -6.47 15.52
C VAL A 41 12.61 -6.18 17.03
N GLU A 42 11.43 -6.15 17.65
CA GLU A 42 11.32 -5.95 19.09
C GLU A 42 11.88 -7.16 19.86
N GLU A 43 11.68 -8.40 19.38
CA GLU A 43 12.33 -9.59 19.95
C GLU A 43 13.87 -9.47 19.89
N LEU A 44 14.44 -9.01 18.77
CA LEU A 44 15.88 -8.80 18.65
C LEU A 44 16.38 -7.73 19.63
N LYS A 45 15.59 -6.67 19.82
CA LYS A 45 15.90 -5.56 20.72
C LYS A 45 15.91 -6.00 22.19
N ASP A 46 15.10 -6.97 22.59
CA ASP A 46 15.15 -7.55 23.95
C ASP A 46 16.52 -8.20 24.27
N TYR A 47 17.28 -8.59 23.23
CA TYR A 47 18.62 -9.14 23.37
C TYR A 47 19.75 -8.10 23.33
N THR A 48 19.48 -6.78 23.31
CA THR A 48 20.49 -5.71 23.12
C THR A 48 21.74 -5.86 24.01
N TRP A 49 21.58 -6.31 25.25
CA TRP A 49 22.67 -6.50 26.23
C TRP A 49 23.57 -7.71 25.97
N ARG A 50 23.19 -8.60 25.05
CA ARG A 50 23.95 -9.81 24.66
C ARG A 50 24.43 -9.78 23.22
N LEU A 51 24.05 -8.76 22.45
CA LEU A 51 24.42 -8.68 21.05
C LEU A 51 25.93 -8.45 20.92
N THR A 52 26.54 -9.15 19.98
CA THR A 52 27.88 -8.82 19.49
C THR A 52 27.84 -7.49 18.73
N ASN A 53 28.98 -6.83 18.56
CA ASN A 53 29.06 -5.57 17.80
C ASN A 53 28.41 -5.65 16.40
N LYS A 54 28.52 -6.81 15.73
CA LYS A 54 27.91 -7.01 14.42
C LYS A 54 26.38 -7.13 14.50
N GLU A 55 25.87 -7.80 15.52
CA GLU A 55 24.44 -7.94 15.75
C GLU A 55 23.82 -6.61 16.20
N SER A 56 24.52 -5.83 17.03
CA SER A 56 24.08 -4.48 17.42
C SER A 56 23.98 -3.55 16.22
N LEU A 57 24.97 -3.58 15.32
CA LEU A 57 24.92 -2.82 14.06
C LEU A 57 23.76 -3.28 13.17
N PHE A 58 23.52 -4.59 13.10
CA PHE A 58 22.37 -5.14 12.38
C PHE A 58 21.04 -4.62 12.96
N LEU A 59 20.88 -4.64 14.29
CA LEU A 59 19.70 -4.12 14.97
C LEU A 59 19.50 -2.62 14.69
N GLU A 60 20.56 -1.81 14.73
CA GLU A 60 20.47 -0.37 14.43
C GLU A 60 19.94 -0.11 13.00
N CYS A 61 20.49 -0.83 12.02
CA CYS A 61 20.02 -0.75 10.63
C CYS A 61 18.56 -1.15 10.49
N VAL A 62 18.16 -2.24 11.16
CA VAL A 62 16.80 -2.79 11.10
C VAL A 62 15.80 -1.85 11.79
N LEU A 63 16.15 -1.24 12.93
CA LEU A 63 15.30 -0.26 13.62
C LEU A 63 15.08 0.99 12.77
N ARG A 64 16.11 1.49 12.08
CA ARG A 64 15.96 2.62 11.16
C ARG A 64 15.00 2.28 10.03
N PHE A 65 15.19 1.12 9.42
CA PHE A 65 14.33 0.65 8.33
C PHE A 65 12.89 0.41 8.78
N GLN A 66 12.68 -0.21 9.94
CA GLN A 66 11.36 -0.42 10.53
C GLN A 66 10.63 0.91 10.76
N LYS A 67 11.33 1.95 11.21
CA LYS A 67 10.76 3.28 11.42
C LYS A 67 10.27 3.90 10.11
N GLU A 68 11.05 3.77 9.03
CA GLU A 68 10.65 4.23 7.70
C GLU A 68 9.43 3.44 7.21
N LEU A 69 9.48 2.11 7.31
CA LEU A 69 8.38 1.23 6.90
C LEU A 69 7.07 1.55 7.66
N ALA A 70 7.14 1.76 8.98
CA ALA A 70 5.99 2.10 9.80
C ALA A 70 5.40 3.49 9.48
N ALA A 71 6.20 4.41 8.95
CA ALA A 71 5.75 5.74 8.52
C ALA A 71 5.13 5.70 7.11
N ASP A 72 5.75 4.96 6.20
CA ASP A 72 5.41 5.00 4.78
C ASP A 72 4.26 4.05 4.41
N VAL A 73 4.17 2.87 5.03
CA VAL A 73 3.11 1.88 4.72
C VAL A 73 1.69 2.46 4.86
N PRO A 74 1.32 3.13 5.98
CA PRO A 74 0.00 3.75 6.10
C PRO A 74 -0.27 4.81 5.04
N PHE A 75 0.75 5.58 4.65
CA PHE A 75 0.62 6.60 3.62
C PHE A 75 0.42 5.99 2.23
N ILE A 76 1.17 4.93 1.90
CA ILE A 76 1.01 4.22 0.63
C ILE A 76 -0.41 3.65 0.51
N HIS A 77 -0.89 2.94 1.54
CA HIS A 77 -2.26 2.41 1.56
C HIS A 77 -3.31 3.52 1.40
N LEU A 78 -3.12 4.68 2.05
CA LEU A 78 -4.02 5.82 1.91
C LEU A 78 -4.05 6.35 0.46
N VAL A 79 -2.90 6.43 -0.19
CA VAL A 79 -2.80 6.87 -1.59
C VAL A 79 -3.44 5.86 -2.53
N GLU A 80 -3.23 4.56 -2.31
CA GLU A 80 -3.84 3.48 -3.10
C GLU A 80 -5.37 3.47 -2.95
N GLU A 81 -5.89 3.63 -1.73
CA GLU A 81 -7.33 3.76 -1.48
C GLU A 81 -7.91 4.98 -2.18
N ALA A 82 -7.23 6.13 -2.11
CA ALA A 82 -7.66 7.34 -2.80
C ALA A 82 -7.66 7.16 -4.33
N GLU A 83 -6.67 6.46 -4.88
CA GLU A 83 -6.59 6.13 -6.31
C GLU A 83 -7.75 5.23 -6.75
N TYR A 84 -8.07 4.21 -5.95
CA TYR A 84 -9.20 3.33 -6.18
C TYR A 84 -10.53 4.11 -6.18
N CYS A 85 -10.81 4.88 -5.13
CA CYS A 85 -12.01 5.70 -5.04
C CYS A 85 -12.10 6.72 -6.18
N HIS A 86 -10.97 7.33 -6.56
CA HIS A 86 -10.93 8.29 -7.67
C HIS A 86 -11.36 7.64 -8.99
N LYS A 87 -10.91 6.41 -9.28
CA LYS A 87 -11.32 5.66 -10.48
C LYS A 87 -12.84 5.42 -10.51
N GLU A 88 -13.44 5.07 -9.37
CA GLU A 88 -14.90 4.88 -9.27
C GLU A 88 -15.66 6.19 -9.53
N VAL A 89 -15.21 7.30 -8.94
CA VAL A 89 -15.82 8.63 -9.16
C VAL A 89 -15.70 9.05 -10.63
N VAL A 90 -14.53 8.89 -11.23
CA VAL A 90 -14.31 9.22 -12.66
C VAL A 90 -15.25 8.42 -13.56
N ALA A 91 -15.39 7.12 -13.31
CA ALA A 91 -16.31 6.27 -14.07
C ALA A 91 -17.77 6.71 -13.90
N ALA A 92 -18.19 7.05 -12.68
CA ALA A 92 -19.55 7.53 -12.41
C ALA A 92 -19.84 8.87 -13.11
N VAL A 93 -18.93 9.85 -12.99
CA VAL A 93 -19.06 11.17 -13.62
C VAL A 93 -19.07 11.04 -15.15
N PHE A 94 -18.25 10.15 -15.72
CA PHE A 94 -18.25 9.88 -17.15
C PHE A 94 -19.62 9.36 -17.62
N ASN A 95 -20.18 8.36 -16.92
CA ASN A 95 -21.50 7.81 -17.23
C ASN A 95 -22.62 8.85 -17.12
N GLN A 96 -22.60 9.68 -16.06
CA GLN A 96 -23.56 10.76 -15.90
C GLN A 96 -23.45 11.79 -17.03
N THR A 97 -22.24 12.17 -17.40
CA THR A 97 -21.97 13.11 -18.50
C THR A 97 -22.50 12.57 -19.83
N TRP A 98 -22.32 11.28 -20.08
CA TRP A 98 -22.86 10.60 -21.25
C TRP A 98 -24.39 10.69 -21.31
N LEU A 99 -25.07 10.36 -20.22
CA LEU A 99 -26.55 10.42 -20.14
C LEU A 99 -27.08 11.84 -20.41
N VAL A 100 -26.42 12.86 -19.85
CA VAL A 100 -26.79 14.26 -20.10
C VAL A 100 -26.66 14.61 -21.58
N LYS A 101 -25.56 14.23 -22.24
CA LYS A 101 -25.36 14.49 -23.67
C LYS A 101 -26.41 13.81 -24.55
N GLU A 102 -26.77 12.57 -24.21
CA GLU A 102 -27.82 11.87 -24.96
C GLU A 102 -29.19 12.53 -24.75
N GLY A 103 -29.48 12.98 -23.53
CA GLY A 103 -30.67 13.78 -23.24
C GLY A 103 -30.73 15.07 -24.06
N MET A 104 -29.60 15.76 -24.23
CA MET A 104 -29.51 16.95 -25.08
C MET A 104 -29.80 16.62 -26.55
N ARG A 105 -29.25 15.53 -27.10
CA ARG A 105 -29.55 15.09 -28.47
C ARG A 105 -31.03 14.81 -28.67
N VAL A 106 -31.67 14.13 -27.71
CA VAL A 106 -33.12 13.87 -27.76
C VAL A 106 -33.91 15.19 -27.75
N GLN A 107 -33.50 16.18 -26.95
CA GLN A 107 -34.13 17.51 -26.96
C GLN A 107 -33.98 18.21 -28.32
N GLU A 108 -32.81 18.13 -28.95
CA GLU A 108 -32.58 18.66 -30.30
C GLU A 108 -33.46 17.98 -31.36
N GLU A 109 -33.61 16.65 -31.29
CA GLU A 109 -34.48 15.89 -32.19
C GLU A 109 -35.97 16.29 -32.02
N ILE A 110 -36.43 16.47 -30.78
CA ILE A 110 -37.80 16.95 -30.49
C ILE A 110 -38.03 18.33 -31.11
N LEU A 111 -37.11 19.27 -30.91
CA LEU A 111 -37.22 20.61 -31.50
C LEU A 111 -37.30 20.56 -33.03
N ALA A 112 -36.45 19.74 -33.66
CA ALA A 112 -36.45 19.57 -35.12
C ALA A 112 -37.79 19.01 -35.63
N ILE A 113 -38.42 18.07 -34.92
CA ILE A 113 -39.74 17.54 -35.27
C ILE A 113 -40.81 18.64 -35.15
N SER A 114 -40.82 19.39 -34.04
CA SER A 114 -41.81 20.45 -33.81
C SER A 114 -41.79 21.52 -34.90
N PHE A 115 -40.60 21.99 -35.33
CA PHE A 115 -40.50 22.97 -36.43
C PHE A 115 -40.98 22.41 -37.77
N ASN A 116 -40.70 21.13 -38.08
CA ASN A 116 -41.18 20.50 -39.31
C ASN A 116 -42.70 20.29 -39.33
N GLU A 117 -43.35 20.20 -38.16
CA GLU A 117 -44.81 20.13 -38.06
C GLU A 117 -45.47 21.50 -38.24
N GLU A 118 -44.89 22.56 -37.68
CA GLU A 118 -45.38 23.94 -37.88
C GLU A 118 -45.33 24.37 -39.35
N GLU A 119 -44.22 24.09 -40.06
CA GLU A 119 -44.06 24.45 -41.48
C GLU A 119 -45.09 23.77 -42.40
N LYS A 120 -45.67 22.63 -42.00
CA LYS A 120 -46.73 21.93 -42.75
C LYS A 120 -48.13 22.48 -42.52
N ILE A 121 -48.35 23.25 -41.45
CA ILE A 121 -49.66 23.82 -41.10
C ILE A 121 -49.86 25.18 -41.77
N ASP A 122 -48.78 25.92 -41.99
CA ASP A 122 -48.79 27.25 -42.63
C ASP A 122 -48.57 27.21 -44.17
N GLY A 123 -48.58 26.02 -44.79
CA GLY A 123 -48.36 25.79 -46.23
C GLY A 123 -49.61 25.41 -47.02
#